data_AF-A0A937S186-F1
#
_entry.id   AF-A0A937S186-F1
#
_cell.length_a   1.000
_cell.length_b   1.000
_cell.length_c   1.000
_cell.angle_alpha   90.00
_cell.angle_beta   90.00
_cell.angle_gamma   90.00
#
_symmetry.space_group_name_H-M   'P 1'
#
loop_
_entity.id
_entity.type
_entity.pdbx_description
1 polymer ?
#
loop_
_entity_poly.entity_id
_entity_poly.type
_entity_poly.pdbx_seq_one_letter_code
_entity_poly.pdbx_strand_id
1 'polypeptide(L)'
;MNSSISQDITPQVSDIFTPCRRLLAVGETKRGGLILCKPYYAEFAGPGAAIASPTESGYSSIIAIGDPDLLEVIGPIDRQRAYSRRIQWVRWLQKIVFHPDPVQRAEKLFSGFEEFFSGEVVSRIPDEILALLAGVLPQTISAVRSQNRHFGLSDSFRYTNACEAAVPIVILDGTTFQPIKLRASQSERSPYLGLAPELSRLPQSA
;
A
#
# COMPACT_ATOMS: atom_id res chain seq x y z
N MET A 1 4.20 17.03 63.83
CA MET A 1 4.17 15.56 63.98
C MET A 1 2.71 15.15 63.82
N ASN A 2 2.21 14.47 62.79
CA ASN A 2 2.85 13.72 61.72
C ASN A 2 2.05 13.88 60.42
N SER A 3 2.82 13.96 59.35
CA SER A 3 2.45 13.86 57.94
C SER A 3 1.91 12.46 57.64
N SER A 4 0.86 12.37 56.82
CA SER A 4 0.49 11.13 56.12
C SER A 4 -0.14 11.52 54.79
N ILE A 5 0.73 11.88 53.85
CA ILE A 5 0.45 11.95 52.42
C ILE A 5 0.68 10.54 51.89
N SER A 6 -0.38 9.89 51.42
CA SER A 6 -0.30 8.79 50.45
C SER A 6 -1.64 8.76 49.72
N GLN A 7 -1.73 9.58 48.69
CA GLN A 7 -2.66 9.33 47.60
C GLN A 7 -1.82 8.68 46.50
N ASP A 8 -1.94 7.36 46.40
CA ASP A 8 -1.51 6.59 45.23
C ASP A 8 -2.29 7.11 44.02
N ILE A 9 -1.68 8.02 43.26
CA ILE A 9 -2.11 8.33 41.90
C ILE A 9 -1.54 7.23 41.02
N THR A 10 -2.23 6.10 40.97
CA THR A 10 -2.07 5.17 39.86
C THR A 10 -2.76 5.81 38.65
N PRO A 11 -2.04 6.12 37.55
CA PRO A 11 -2.72 6.48 36.32
C PRO A 11 -3.40 5.21 35.82
N GLN A 12 -4.70 5.11 36.08
CA GLN A 12 -5.59 4.16 35.41
C GLN A 12 -5.52 4.45 33.91
N VAL A 13 -4.66 3.70 33.21
CA VAL A 13 -4.62 3.61 31.75
C VAL A 13 -5.84 2.78 31.33
N SER A 14 -7.04 3.29 31.61
CA SER A 14 -8.28 2.73 31.09
C SER A 14 -8.49 3.28 29.68
N ASP A 15 -8.30 2.38 28.72
CA ASP A 15 -8.98 2.36 27.44
C ASP A 15 -8.74 3.53 26.48
N ILE A 16 -7.51 3.62 25.96
CA ILE A 16 -7.32 4.02 24.56
C ILE A 16 -7.67 2.83 23.65
N PHE A 17 -8.84 2.23 23.85
CA PHE A 17 -9.40 1.27 22.92
C PHE A 17 -10.37 2.02 22.03
N THR A 18 -9.82 2.78 21.07
CA THR A 18 -10.62 3.28 19.96
C THR A 18 -11.23 2.05 19.28
N PRO A 19 -12.57 1.94 19.19
CA PRO A 19 -13.22 0.78 18.61
C PRO A 19 -12.61 0.52 17.23
N CYS A 20 -12.19 -0.73 17.02
CA CYS A 20 -11.31 -1.21 15.97
C CYS A 20 -11.70 -0.64 14.60
N ARG A 21 -11.20 0.55 14.26
CA ARG A 21 -11.43 1.15 12.96
C ARG A 21 -10.81 0.18 11.95
N ARG A 22 -11.61 -0.17 10.94
CA ARG A 22 -11.21 -1.07 9.86
C ARG A 22 -9.85 -0.62 9.33
N LEU A 23 -8.84 -1.45 9.53
CA LEU A 23 -7.47 -1.18 9.11
C LEU A 23 -7.21 -1.99 7.85
N LEU A 24 -6.76 -1.32 6.81
CA LEU A 24 -6.27 -1.98 5.61
C LEU A 24 -4.73 -1.93 5.61
N ALA A 25 -4.11 -2.83 4.87
CA ALA A 25 -2.71 -2.74 4.53
C ALA A 25 -2.51 -3.06 3.04
N VAL A 26 -1.45 -2.51 2.45
CA VAL A 26 -1.00 -2.94 1.12
C VAL A 26 -0.46 -4.36 1.24
N GLY A 27 -0.84 -5.25 0.34
CA GLY A 27 -0.30 -6.60 0.30
C GLY A 27 1.21 -6.61 0.10
N GLU A 28 1.88 -7.61 0.67
CA GLU A 28 3.35 -7.72 0.63
C GLU A 28 3.86 -8.42 -0.62
N THR A 29 2.99 -9.12 -1.35
CA THR A 29 3.40 -10.07 -2.41
C THR A 29 3.60 -9.42 -3.78
N LYS A 30 2.86 -8.35 -4.06
CA LYS A 30 2.93 -7.64 -5.33
C LYS A 30 3.79 -6.39 -5.19
N ARG A 31 4.52 -6.04 -6.25
CA ARG A 31 5.23 -4.76 -6.38
C ARG A 31 4.22 -3.64 -6.61
N GLY A 32 3.49 -3.29 -5.56
CA GLY A 32 2.43 -2.28 -5.56
C GLY A 32 2.54 -1.35 -4.36
N GLY A 33 1.98 -0.16 -4.50
CA GLY A 33 1.86 0.79 -3.39
C GLY A 33 0.79 1.82 -3.66
N LEU A 34 0.45 2.59 -2.62
CA LEU A 34 -0.43 3.75 -2.74
C LEU A 34 0.34 5.03 -2.43
N ILE A 35 0.12 6.06 -3.24
CA ILE A 35 0.42 7.44 -2.88
C ILE A 35 -0.86 8.05 -2.31
N LEU A 36 -0.78 8.52 -1.08
CA LEU A 36 -1.86 9.19 -0.39
C LEU A 36 -1.60 10.69 -0.47
N CYS A 37 -2.34 11.39 -1.33
CA CYS A 37 -2.14 12.82 -1.56
C CYS A 37 -2.94 13.60 -0.51
N LYS A 38 -2.28 14.54 0.14
CA LYS A 38 -2.87 15.53 1.04
C LYS A 38 -2.75 16.91 0.41
N PRO A 39 -3.41 17.95 0.95
CA PRO A 39 -3.43 19.27 0.31
C PRO A 39 -2.05 19.88 0.02
N TYR A 40 -1.04 19.59 0.85
CA TYR A 40 0.29 20.23 0.75
C TYR A 40 1.46 19.25 0.63
N TYR A 41 1.21 17.95 0.72
CA TYR A 41 2.24 16.91 0.66
C TYR A 41 1.62 15.57 0.29
N ALA A 42 2.45 14.58 -0.03
CA ALA A 42 2.00 13.22 -0.26
C ALA A 42 2.75 12.23 0.64
N GLU A 43 2.10 11.11 0.95
CA GLU A 43 2.68 10.02 1.73
C GLU A 43 2.71 8.75 0.88
N PHE A 44 3.76 7.94 1.01
CA PHE A 44 3.85 6.66 0.32
C PHE A 44 3.54 5.48 1.24
N ALA A 45 2.58 4.64 0.84
CA ALA A 45 2.24 3.35 1.44
C ALA A 45 2.74 2.23 0.52
N GLY A 46 3.93 1.72 0.79
CA GLY A 46 4.47 0.56 0.08
C GLY A 46 3.97 -0.78 0.64
N PRO A 47 4.52 -1.90 0.15
CA PRO A 47 4.17 -3.25 0.60
C PRO A 47 4.15 -3.40 2.12
N GLY A 48 3.05 -4.00 2.63
CA GLY A 48 2.80 -4.23 4.05
C GLY A 48 2.41 -2.99 4.86
N ALA A 49 2.40 -1.79 4.26
CA ALA A 49 2.09 -0.56 4.99
C ALA A 49 0.60 -0.51 5.37
N ALA A 50 0.33 -0.16 6.63
CA ALA A 50 -1.00 0.19 7.08
C ALA A 50 -1.55 1.42 6.35
N ILE A 51 -2.83 1.36 5.98
CA ILE A 51 -3.63 2.42 5.39
C ILE A 51 -4.89 2.57 6.24
N ALA A 52 -5.06 3.75 6.83
CA ALA A 52 -6.33 4.12 7.44
C ALA A 52 -7.39 4.21 6.33
N SER A 53 -8.63 3.82 6.65
CA SER A 53 -9.75 3.69 5.69
C SER A 53 -9.68 4.74 4.56
N PRO A 54 -9.73 4.37 3.28
CA PRO A 54 -9.60 5.29 2.15
C PRO A 54 -10.72 6.35 2.09
N THR A 55 -11.74 6.22 2.94
CA THR A 55 -12.81 7.19 3.18
C THR A 55 -12.47 8.25 4.23
N GLU A 56 -11.24 8.27 4.76
CA GLU A 56 -10.82 9.26 5.75
C GLU A 56 -10.78 10.67 5.14
N SER A 57 -11.47 11.60 5.81
CA SER A 57 -11.47 13.03 5.49
C SER A 57 -10.07 13.61 5.69
N GLY A 58 -9.27 13.63 4.63
CA GLY A 58 -7.90 14.15 4.70
C GLY A 58 -7.08 13.93 3.44
N TYR A 59 -7.44 12.96 2.61
CA TYR A 59 -6.79 12.76 1.30
C TYR A 59 -7.52 13.56 0.22
N SER A 60 -6.77 14.33 -0.57
CA SER A 60 -7.29 14.98 -1.78
C SER A 60 -7.46 13.97 -2.92
N SER A 61 -6.54 13.01 -3.02
CA SER A 61 -6.61 11.89 -3.95
C SER A 61 -5.76 10.72 -3.45
N ILE A 62 -6.07 9.51 -3.94
CA ILE A 62 -5.28 8.31 -3.69
C ILE A 62 -4.88 7.73 -5.04
N ILE A 63 -3.59 7.47 -5.22
CA ILE A 63 -3.03 6.98 -6.48
C ILE A 63 -2.42 5.61 -6.24
N ALA A 64 -2.93 4.61 -6.96
CA ALA A 64 -2.33 3.29 -6.99
C ALA A 64 -1.14 3.26 -7.96
N ILE A 65 0.01 2.74 -7.48
CA ILE A 65 1.19 2.46 -8.31
C ILE A 65 1.37 0.96 -8.41
N GLY A 66 1.55 0.45 -9.62
CA GLY A 66 1.66 -0.99 -9.88
C GLY A 66 0.30 -1.68 -9.69
N ASP A 67 0.30 -2.85 -9.07
CA ASP A 67 -0.91 -3.64 -8.81
C ASP A 67 -1.07 -3.93 -7.31
N PRO A 68 -1.34 -2.90 -6.48
CA PRO A 68 -1.50 -3.08 -5.04
C PRO A 68 -2.82 -3.81 -4.72
N ASP A 69 -2.73 -4.89 -3.95
CA ASP A 69 -3.86 -5.48 -3.26
C ASP A 69 -4.03 -4.87 -1.87
N LEU A 70 -5.28 -4.73 -1.41
CA LEU A 70 -5.59 -4.26 -0.06
C LEU A 70 -6.12 -5.41 0.77
N LEU A 71 -5.47 -5.62 1.91
CA LEU A 71 -5.77 -6.68 2.87
C LEU A 71 -6.32 -6.07 4.14
N GLU A 72 -7.37 -6.68 4.69
CA GLU A 72 -7.93 -6.28 5.97
C GLU A 72 -7.07 -6.84 7.12
N VAL A 73 -6.71 -5.97 8.06
CA VAL A 73 -5.82 -6.27 9.17
C VAL A 73 -6.62 -6.33 10.47
N ILE A 74 -6.84 -7.55 10.96
CA ILE A 74 -7.72 -7.82 12.09
C ILE A 74 -6.91 -8.02 13.39
N GLY A 75 -5.90 -8.89 13.36
CA GLY A 75 -5.15 -9.31 14.54
C GLY A 75 -4.21 -8.22 15.08
N PRO A 76 -4.01 -8.12 16.41
CA PRO A 76 -3.17 -7.08 17.01
C PRO A 76 -1.71 -7.15 16.54
N ILE A 77 -1.17 -8.36 16.37
CA ILE A 77 0.19 -8.58 15.86
C ILE A 77 0.33 -8.07 14.41
N ASP A 78 -0.66 -8.38 13.56
CA ASP A 78 -0.66 -7.95 12.17
C ASP A 78 -0.85 -6.43 12.05
N ARG A 79 -1.68 -5.82 12.92
CA ARG A 79 -1.81 -4.35 13.02
C ARG A 79 -0.48 -3.72 13.38
N GLN A 80 0.21 -4.23 14.41
CA GLN A 80 1.52 -3.73 14.81
C GLN A 80 2.54 -3.84 13.66
N ARG A 81 2.54 -4.97 12.94
CA ARG A 81 3.39 -5.19 11.76
C ARG A 81 3.09 -4.15 10.68
N ALA A 82 1.83 -3.96 10.33
CA ALA A 82 1.42 -3.04 9.28
C ALA A 82 1.78 -1.58 9.62
N TYR A 83 1.60 -1.16 10.87
CA TYR A 83 2.06 0.15 11.34
C TYR A 83 3.58 0.28 11.30
N SER A 84 4.31 -0.76 11.69
CA SER A 84 5.78 -0.77 11.64
C SER A 84 6.28 -0.60 10.20
N ARG A 85 5.67 -1.29 9.24
CA ARG A 85 5.94 -1.10 7.80
C ARG A 85 5.61 0.31 7.34
N ARG A 86 4.46 0.87 7.73
CA ARG A 86 4.09 2.26 7.42
C ARG A 86 5.16 3.25 7.91
N ILE A 87 5.65 3.08 9.13
CA ILE A 87 6.73 3.91 9.70
C ILE A 87 8.03 3.77 8.90
N GLN A 88 8.39 2.56 8.46
CA GLN A 88 9.57 2.34 7.61
C GLN A 88 9.49 3.12 6.30
N TRP A 89 8.35 3.07 5.61
CA TRP A 89 8.14 3.83 4.36
C TRP A 89 8.17 5.34 4.57
N VAL A 90 7.56 5.84 5.65
CA VAL A 90 7.64 7.26 6.02
C VAL A 90 9.09 7.68 6.29
N ARG A 91 9.86 6.88 7.04
CA ARG A 91 11.28 7.17 7.31
C ARG A 91 12.14 7.13 6.05
N TRP A 92 11.86 6.20 5.14
CA TRP A 92 12.55 6.13 3.85
C TRP A 92 12.31 7.42 3.05
N LEU A 93 11.05 7.86 2.93
CA LEU A 93 10.72 9.09 2.22
C LEU A 93 11.32 10.33 2.90
N GLN A 94 11.29 10.39 4.23
CA GLN A 94 11.92 11.47 5.00
C GLN A 94 13.42 11.60 4.71
N LYS A 95 14.16 10.50 4.57
CA LYS A 95 15.59 10.55 4.20
C LYS A 95 15.82 11.22 2.84
N ILE A 96 14.90 11.06 1.92
CA ILE A 96 14.93 11.74 0.62
C ILE A 96 14.61 13.21 0.82
N VAL A 97 13.50 13.52 1.49
CA VAL A 97 13.01 14.91 1.67
C VAL A 97 13.96 15.79 2.48
N PHE A 98 14.72 15.23 3.42
CA PHE A 98 15.70 15.99 4.21
C PHE A 98 17.01 16.28 3.47
N HIS A 99 17.18 15.81 2.23
CA HIS A 99 18.34 16.20 1.44
C HIS A 99 18.27 17.70 1.07
N PRO A 100 19.35 18.48 1.27
CA PRO A 100 19.30 19.94 1.09
C PRO A 100 19.04 20.36 -0.36
N ASP A 101 19.65 19.66 -1.32
CA ASP A 101 19.52 19.94 -2.75
C ASP A 101 18.22 19.35 -3.32
N PRO A 102 17.30 20.18 -3.86
CA PRO A 102 16.03 19.74 -4.43
C PRO A 102 16.17 18.86 -5.68
N VAL A 103 17.22 19.04 -6.49
CA VAL A 103 17.45 18.19 -7.67
C VAL A 103 17.77 16.77 -7.20
N GLN A 104 18.68 16.65 -6.23
CA GLN A 104 19.02 15.37 -5.63
C GLN A 104 17.86 14.73 -4.86
N ARG A 105 16.92 15.50 -4.29
CA ARG A 105 15.68 14.93 -3.74
C ARG A 105 14.87 14.21 -4.81
N ALA A 106 14.67 14.86 -5.95
CA ALA A 106 13.94 14.29 -7.07
C ALA A 106 14.66 13.06 -7.63
N GLU A 107 15.97 13.12 -7.86
CA GLU A 107 16.76 11.98 -8.33
C GLU A 107 16.70 10.78 -7.38
N LYS A 108 16.89 11.01 -6.08
CA LYS A 108 16.79 9.95 -5.06
C LYS A 108 15.38 9.35 -4.99
N LEU A 109 14.34 10.16 -5.17
CA LEU A 109 12.96 9.66 -5.26
C LEU A 109 12.80 8.73 -6.47
N PHE A 110 13.26 9.17 -7.65
CA PHE A 110 13.20 8.35 -8.86
C PHE A 110 13.98 7.04 -8.70
N SER A 111 15.25 7.09 -8.32
CA SER A 111 16.07 5.89 -8.15
C SER A 111 15.47 4.91 -7.14
N GLY A 112 14.95 5.43 -6.02
CA GLY A 112 14.29 4.58 -5.03
C GLY A 112 13.00 3.97 -5.57
N PHE A 113 12.17 4.73 -6.29
CA PHE A 113 10.97 4.18 -6.91
C PHE A 113 11.29 3.17 -8.02
N GLU A 114 12.36 3.35 -8.80
CA GLU A 114 12.78 2.39 -9.83
C GLU A 114 13.35 1.08 -9.26
N GLU A 115 13.92 1.12 -8.07
CA GLU A 115 14.35 -0.10 -7.39
C GLU A 115 13.14 -0.97 -6.99
N PHE A 116 12.03 -0.35 -6.62
CA PHE A 116 10.80 -1.04 -6.19
C PHE A 116 9.81 -1.30 -7.33
N PHE A 117 9.69 -0.37 -8.27
CA PHE A 117 8.77 -0.36 -9.39
C PHE A 117 9.56 -0.31 -10.71
N SER A 118 9.02 -0.80 -11.82
CA SER A 118 9.70 -0.59 -13.11
C SER A 118 9.72 0.89 -13.49
N GLY A 119 10.78 1.34 -14.17
CA GLY A 119 10.88 2.72 -14.67
C GLY A 119 9.69 3.15 -15.53
N GLU A 120 9.10 2.22 -16.30
CA GLU A 120 7.86 2.46 -17.05
C GLU A 120 6.70 2.90 -16.14
N VAL A 121 6.49 2.21 -15.01
CA VAL A 121 5.42 2.55 -14.07
C VAL A 121 5.69 3.91 -13.43
N VAL A 122 6.94 4.19 -13.07
CA VAL A 122 7.35 5.47 -12.46
C VAL A 122 7.17 6.64 -13.45
N SER A 123 7.47 6.44 -14.72
CA SER A 123 7.35 7.46 -15.78
C SER A 123 5.92 7.96 -15.98
N ARG A 124 4.92 7.15 -15.63
CA ARG A 124 3.50 7.46 -15.78
C ARG A 124 2.94 8.27 -14.61
N ILE A 125 3.68 8.41 -13.50
CA ILE A 125 3.23 9.17 -12.33
C ILE A 125 3.30 10.68 -12.67
N PRO A 126 2.25 11.48 -12.40
CA PRO A 126 2.28 12.91 -12.68
C PRO A 126 3.37 13.66 -11.90
N ASP A 127 3.93 14.72 -12.50
CA ASP A 127 4.99 15.52 -11.91
C ASP A 127 4.55 16.18 -10.60
N GLU A 128 3.29 16.59 -10.51
CA GLU A 128 2.68 17.20 -9.33
C GLU A 128 2.74 16.26 -8.12
N ILE A 129 2.50 14.98 -8.35
CA ILE A 129 2.42 13.97 -7.30
C ILE A 129 3.82 13.62 -6.79
N LEU A 130 4.77 13.44 -7.70
CA LEU A 130 6.17 13.21 -7.34
C LEU A 130 6.77 14.44 -6.63
N ALA A 131 6.38 15.64 -7.04
CA ALA A 131 6.78 16.88 -6.39
C ALA A 131 6.29 16.94 -4.94
N LEU A 132 5.04 16.54 -4.69
CA LEU A 132 4.47 16.43 -3.34
C LEU A 132 5.16 15.38 -2.47
N LEU A 133 5.67 14.29 -3.06
CA LEU A 133 6.44 13.27 -2.35
C LEU A 133 7.86 13.73 -2.01
N ALA A 134 8.56 14.36 -2.96
CA ALA A 134 9.94 14.81 -2.79
C ALA A 134 10.08 16.17 -2.09
N GLY A 135 8.97 16.90 -1.88
CA GLY A 135 9.02 18.26 -1.33
C GLY A 135 9.77 19.23 -2.25
N VAL A 136 9.44 19.20 -3.54
CA VAL A 136 10.04 20.05 -4.58
C VAL A 136 8.96 20.67 -5.47
N LEU A 137 9.35 21.52 -6.41
CA LEU A 137 8.43 22.06 -7.40
C LEU A 137 8.23 21.04 -8.55
N PRO A 138 7.05 20.97 -9.19
CA PRO A 138 6.83 20.11 -10.35
C PRO A 138 7.84 20.33 -11.48
N GLN A 139 8.29 21.58 -11.67
CA GLN A 139 9.33 21.95 -12.63
C GLN A 139 10.67 21.24 -12.36
N THR A 140 11.02 21.02 -11.09
CA THR A 140 12.23 20.28 -10.70
C THR A 140 12.10 18.81 -11.09
N ILE A 141 10.93 18.20 -10.87
CA ILE A 141 10.66 16.81 -11.30
C ILE A 141 10.77 16.71 -12.82
N SER A 142 10.11 17.61 -13.55
CA SER A 142 10.11 17.64 -15.00
C SER A 142 11.53 17.80 -15.58
N ALA A 143 12.33 18.69 -15.00
CA ALA A 143 13.73 18.89 -15.38
C ALA A 143 14.56 17.60 -15.18
N VAL A 144 14.51 16.99 -13.99
CA VAL A 144 15.24 15.74 -13.69
C VAL A 144 14.77 14.60 -14.60
N ARG A 145 13.46 14.49 -14.84
CA ARG A 145 12.87 13.49 -15.74
C ARG A 145 13.38 13.64 -17.17
N SER A 146 13.46 14.86 -17.68
CA SER A 146 13.92 15.14 -19.05
C SER A 146 15.42 14.93 -19.24
N GLN A 147 16.22 15.20 -18.21
CA GLN A 147 17.68 15.03 -18.22
C GLN A 147 18.08 13.56 -18.19
N ASN A 148 17.35 12.76 -17.43
CA ASN A 148 17.56 11.33 -17.31
C ASN A 148 16.70 10.58 -18.34
N ARG A 149 17.15 10.56 -19.59
CA ARG A 149 16.49 9.81 -20.70
C ARG A 149 16.36 8.29 -20.47
N HIS A 150 16.91 7.77 -19.37
CA HIS A 150 16.70 6.39 -18.91
C HIS A 150 15.32 6.21 -18.25
N PHE A 151 14.65 7.27 -17.78
CA PHE A 151 13.29 7.20 -17.22
C PHE A 151 12.18 6.86 -18.24
N GLY A 152 12.54 6.39 -19.43
CA GLY A 152 11.58 6.01 -20.48
C GLY A 152 12.10 5.11 -21.61
N LEU A 153 13.40 4.82 -21.72
CA LEU A 153 13.95 4.02 -22.83
C LEU A 153 15.22 3.26 -22.40
N SER A 154 15.08 2.14 -21.69
CA SER A 154 16.13 1.10 -21.70
C SER A 154 15.53 -0.30 -21.59
N ASP A 155 15.68 -1.03 -22.69
CA ASP A 155 15.66 -2.48 -22.90
C ASP A 155 14.33 -3.26 -22.86
N SER A 156 13.76 -3.34 -24.07
CA SER A 156 13.37 -4.58 -24.75
C SER A 156 13.83 -5.89 -24.08
N PHE A 157 12.96 -6.51 -23.28
CA PHE A 157 12.96 -7.97 -23.10
C PHE A 157 11.53 -8.53 -23.02
N ARG A 158 11.17 -9.20 -24.13
CA ARG A 158 10.18 -10.28 -24.27
C ARG A 158 8.75 -10.00 -23.80
N TYR A 159 7.94 -9.57 -24.78
CA TYR A 159 6.58 -10.07 -24.93
C TYR A 159 6.60 -11.61 -24.89
N THR A 160 6.32 -12.19 -23.72
CA THR A 160 5.64 -13.48 -23.69
C THR A 160 4.15 -13.18 -23.58
N ASN A 161 3.47 -13.45 -24.68
CA ASN A 161 2.03 -13.38 -24.87
C ASN A 161 1.24 -13.79 -23.61
N ALA A 162 0.69 -12.80 -22.92
CA ALA A 162 -0.54 -12.94 -22.16
C ALA A 162 -1.29 -11.60 -22.27
N CYS A 163 -2.48 -11.67 -22.86
CA CYS A 163 -3.46 -10.60 -23.03
C CYS A 163 -3.35 -9.42 -22.06
N GLU A 164 -3.04 -8.27 -22.64
CA GLU A 164 -3.70 -6.98 -22.41
C GLU A 164 -4.41 -6.79 -21.06
N ALA A 165 -3.66 -6.25 -20.11
CA ALA A 165 -4.23 -5.38 -19.08
C ALA A 165 -3.21 -4.29 -18.80
N ALA A 166 -3.37 -3.14 -19.46
CA ALA A 166 -2.67 -1.92 -19.10
C ALA A 166 -2.92 -1.69 -17.60
N VAL A 167 -1.87 -1.80 -16.77
CA VAL A 167 -2.00 -1.59 -15.32
C VAL A 167 -2.41 -0.14 -15.12
N PRO A 168 -3.66 0.14 -14.71
CA PRO A 168 -4.15 1.51 -14.66
C PRO A 168 -3.57 2.20 -13.43
N ILE A 169 -2.99 3.39 -13.61
CA ILE A 169 -2.91 4.35 -12.52
C ILE A 169 -4.36 4.77 -12.25
N VAL A 170 -4.95 4.20 -11.20
CA VAL A 170 -6.28 4.60 -10.75
C VAL A 170 -6.09 5.81 -9.85
N ILE A 171 -6.44 6.99 -10.37
CA ILE A 171 -6.65 8.18 -9.56
C ILE A 171 -8.02 8.02 -8.93
N LEU A 172 -8.05 7.69 -7.64
CA LEU A 172 -9.27 7.73 -6.85
C LEU A 172 -9.51 9.19 -6.47
N ASP A 173 -9.96 9.99 -7.43
CA ASP A 173 -10.72 11.19 -7.12
C ASP A 173 -12.06 10.70 -6.57
N GLY A 174 -12.54 11.30 -5.48
CA GLY A 174 -13.63 10.80 -4.63
C GLY A 174 -15.00 10.51 -5.28
N THR A 175 -15.09 10.41 -6.60
CA THR A 175 -16.29 10.14 -7.40
C THR A 175 -16.21 8.88 -8.27
N THR A 176 -15.08 8.18 -8.42
CA THR A 176 -15.07 6.89 -9.14
C THR A 176 -14.12 5.86 -8.51
N PHE A 177 -14.63 5.12 -7.52
CA PHE A 177 -14.02 3.87 -7.07
C PHE A 177 -14.40 2.75 -8.06
N GLN A 178 -13.55 2.47 -9.04
CA GLN A 178 -13.54 1.09 -9.55
C GLN A 178 -12.93 0.22 -8.44
N PRO A 179 -13.62 -0.86 -8.02
CA PRO A 179 -13.28 -1.55 -6.80
C PRO A 179 -11.92 -2.22 -6.94
N ILE A 180 -10.98 -1.82 -6.07
CA ILE A 180 -9.87 -2.69 -5.68
C ILE A 180 -10.54 -3.99 -5.23
N LYS A 181 -10.24 -5.08 -5.94
CA LYS A 181 -10.82 -6.40 -5.71
C LYS A 181 -10.41 -6.84 -4.31
N LEU A 182 -11.25 -6.51 -3.33
CA LEU A 182 -11.08 -6.93 -1.94
C LEU A 182 -11.20 -8.45 -1.95
N ARG A 183 -10.06 -9.14 -2.08
CA ARG A 183 -10.02 -10.59 -1.91
C ARG A 183 -10.33 -10.83 -0.45
N ALA A 184 -11.60 -11.16 -0.18
CA ALA A 184 -11.95 -11.81 1.06
C ALA A 184 -10.99 -12.99 1.23
N SER A 185 -10.25 -13.01 2.33
CA SER A 185 -9.50 -14.18 2.76
C SER A 185 -10.50 -15.32 2.86
N GLN A 186 -10.50 -16.21 1.87
CA GLN A 186 -11.24 -17.45 1.95
C GLN A 186 -10.58 -18.26 3.05
N SER A 187 -11.18 -18.20 4.24
CA SER A 187 -11.08 -19.24 5.24
C SER A 187 -11.53 -20.53 4.56
N GLU A 188 -10.59 -21.43 4.32
CA GLU A 188 -10.86 -22.81 3.93
C GLU A 188 -11.75 -23.44 5.01
N ARG A 189 -13.06 -23.46 4.78
CA ARG A 189 -13.96 -24.43 5.37
C ARG A 189 -14.22 -25.49 4.32
N SER A 190 -13.54 -26.62 4.48
CA SER A 190 -13.86 -27.88 3.81
C SER A 190 -15.27 -28.34 4.21
N PRO A 191 -16.13 -28.73 3.25
CA PRO A 191 -17.27 -29.57 3.56
C PRO A 191 -17.40 -30.67 2.49
N TYR A 192 -16.66 -31.77 2.65
CA TYR A 192 -17.00 -33.00 1.93
C TYR A 192 -16.78 -34.22 2.85
N LEU A 193 -17.82 -34.60 3.57
CA LEU A 193 -18.12 -36.01 3.78
C LEU A 193 -19.63 -36.16 4.01
N GLY A 194 -20.34 -36.61 2.98
CA GLY A 194 -21.75 -36.97 3.09
C GLY A 194 -22.53 -36.74 1.81
N LEU A 195 -22.69 -37.80 1.02
CA LEU A 195 -23.85 -38.14 0.17
C LEU A 195 -23.53 -39.55 -0.38
N ALA A 196 -23.98 -40.65 0.27
CA ALA A 196 -25.29 -41.31 0.16
C ALA A 196 -25.34 -42.32 -1.04
N PRO A 197 -26.40 -43.14 -1.23
CA PRO A 197 -26.33 -44.61 -1.24
C PRO A 197 -26.78 -45.26 -2.57
N GLU A 198 -26.98 -46.60 -2.53
CA GLU A 198 -27.64 -47.48 -3.53
C GLU A 198 -26.79 -47.92 -4.75
N LEU A 199 -26.91 -49.13 -5.33
CA LEU A 199 -27.56 -50.40 -5.03
C LEU A 199 -26.91 -51.47 -5.95
N SER A 200 -26.62 -52.63 -5.39
CA SER A 200 -26.61 -54.00 -5.99
C SER A 200 -26.60 -54.21 -7.52
N ARG A 201 -25.70 -55.12 -7.97
CA ARG A 201 -26.05 -56.28 -8.82
C ARG A 201 -24.94 -57.36 -8.78
N LEU A 202 -25.34 -58.58 -8.45
CA LEU A 202 -24.62 -59.86 -8.61
C LEU A 202 -24.36 -60.15 -10.11
N PRO A 203 -23.45 -61.10 -10.43
CA PRO A 203 -23.93 -62.47 -10.67
C PRO A 203 -23.06 -63.57 -10.04
N GLN A 204 -23.69 -64.73 -9.86
CA GLN A 204 -23.10 -66.01 -9.46
C GLN A 204 -22.53 -66.79 -10.67
N SER A 205 -21.52 -67.61 -10.36
CA SER A 205 -21.18 -68.95 -10.91
C SER A 205 -20.77 -69.13 -12.37
N ALA A 206 -19.53 -69.62 -12.54
CA ALA A 206 -19.22 -70.92 -13.15
C ALA A 206 -18.03 -71.54 -12.42
#